data_AF-A0A1D1ZDM8-F1
#
_entry.id   AF-A0A1D1ZDM8-F1
#
_cell.length_a   1.000
_cell.length_b   1.000
_cell.length_c   1.000
_cell.angle_alpha   90.00
_cell.angle_beta   90.00
_cell.angle_gamma   90.00
#
_symmetry.space_group_name_H-M   'P 1'
#
loop_
_entity.id
_entity.type
_entity.pdbx_description
1 polymer ?
#
loop_
_entity_poly.entity_id
_entity_poly.type
_entity_poly.pdbx_seq_one_letter_code
_entity_poly.pdbx_strand_id
1 'polypeptide(L)'
;EGKRRSVQTDENMSPRCSVLPLLPRPLLPLLLLLLSGAASVPAGATLGSLSAYDVLQSYNFPVGLLPQGVVGYDLDRGTGSFSAYLNGTCSFSVEGSYQLRYRSTISGYISKNQMRDLQGVSV
;
A
#
# COMPACT_ATOMS: atom_id res chain seq x y z
N GLU A 1 24.35 -30.32 0.07
CA GLU A 1 24.33 -29.02 0.76
C GLU A 1 23.70 -27.95 -0.13
N GLY A 2 22.43 -27.59 0.13
CA GLY A 2 21.72 -26.55 -0.62
C GLY A 2 21.77 -25.23 0.14
N LYS A 3 22.62 -24.31 -0.30
CA LYS A 3 22.82 -23.01 0.35
C LYS A 3 21.62 -22.10 0.06
N ARG A 4 20.65 -22.03 0.99
CA ARG A 4 19.61 -21.00 1.00
C ARG A 4 20.30 -19.63 1.06
N ARG A 5 20.21 -18.86 -0.04
CA ARG A 5 20.54 -17.43 0.00
C ARG A 5 19.39 -16.73 0.71
N SER A 6 19.65 -16.19 1.89
CA SER A 6 18.78 -15.18 2.50
C SER A 6 18.64 -14.03 1.53
N VAL A 7 17.41 -13.74 1.14
CA VAL A 7 17.06 -12.47 0.51
C VAL A 7 17.15 -11.44 1.63
N GLN A 8 18.26 -10.72 1.67
CA GLN A 8 18.42 -9.54 2.50
C GLN A 8 17.52 -8.46 1.87
N THR A 9 16.32 -8.27 2.41
CA THR A 9 15.55 -7.05 2.14
C THR A 9 16.31 -5.89 2.80
N ASP A 10 17.06 -5.16 1.99
CA ASP A 10 17.68 -3.90 2.36
C ASP A 10 16.57 -2.93 2.80
N GLU A 11 16.53 -2.59 4.09
CA GLU A 11 15.58 -1.65 4.70
C GLU A 11 15.80 -0.18 4.26
N ASN A 12 16.35 0.03 3.06
CA ASN A 12 16.69 1.34 2.53
C ASN A 12 15.99 1.67 1.20
N MET A 13 15.14 0.78 0.68
CA MET A 13 14.31 1.06 -0.50
C MET A 13 13.00 1.77 -0.09
N SER A 14 13.10 2.85 0.68
CA SER A 14 11.94 3.69 0.95
C SER A 14 11.57 4.44 -0.32
N PRO A 15 10.37 4.24 -0.88
CA PRO A 15 9.96 4.97 -2.05
C PRO A 15 9.86 6.45 -1.67
N ARG A 16 10.60 7.33 -2.37
CA ARG A 16 10.54 8.77 -2.13
C ARG A 16 9.24 9.28 -2.71
N CYS A 17 8.14 9.04 -2.01
CA CYS A 17 6.89 9.71 -2.27
C CYS A 17 7.05 11.15 -1.79
N SER A 18 6.58 12.12 -2.58
CA SER A 18 6.52 13.52 -2.17
C SER A 18 5.45 13.70 -1.09
N VAL A 19 5.64 13.06 0.07
CA VAL A 19 4.90 13.41 1.28
C VAL A 19 5.35 14.82 1.64
N LEU A 20 4.47 15.80 1.42
CA LEU A 20 4.64 17.10 2.06
C LEU A 20 4.91 16.85 3.55
N PRO A 21 5.96 17.44 4.14
CA PRO A 21 6.28 17.20 5.52
C PRO A 21 5.16 17.79 6.39
N LEU A 22 4.25 16.95 6.87
CA LEU A 22 3.40 17.27 8.00
C LEU A 22 4.33 17.35 9.22
N LEU A 23 4.47 18.57 9.76
CA LEU A 23 5.36 18.88 10.87
C LEU A 23 5.15 17.91 12.06
N PRO A 24 6.23 17.51 12.75
CA PRO A 24 6.13 16.68 13.95
C PRO A 24 5.52 17.49 15.09
N ARG A 25 4.35 17.06 15.59
CA ARG A 25 3.86 17.50 16.91
C ARG A 25 4.68 16.80 18.00
N PRO A 26 5.14 17.56 19.01
CA PRO A 26 6.17 17.09 19.93
C PRO A 26 5.67 15.98 20.83
N LEU A 27 6.61 15.09 21.18
CA LEU A 27 6.49 14.03 22.16
C LEU A 27 5.97 14.54 23.50
N LEU A 28 4.91 13.93 24.02
CA LEU A 28 4.64 13.87 25.45
C LEU A 28 4.84 12.41 25.93
N PRO A 29 5.44 12.21 27.10
CA PRO A 29 6.18 11.00 27.43
C PRO A 29 5.27 9.85 27.93
N LEU A 30 5.69 8.64 27.57
CA LEU A 30 5.83 7.43 28.38
C LEU A 30 5.00 7.31 29.68
N LEU A 31 4.32 6.15 29.80
CA LEU A 31 4.13 5.30 31.00
C LEU A 31 2.69 5.20 31.56
N LEU A 32 2.34 3.95 31.92
CA LEU A 32 1.06 3.39 32.43
C LEU A 32 0.00 3.17 31.34
N LEU A 33 -0.33 1.94 30.92
CA LEU A 33 -0.79 0.86 31.78
C LEU A 33 -0.67 -0.49 31.04
N LEU A 34 0.36 -1.26 31.39
CA LEU A 34 0.31 -2.71 31.25
C LEU A 34 -0.80 -3.24 32.19
N LEU A 35 -1.48 -4.30 31.76
CA LEU A 35 -2.52 -5.10 32.44
C LEU A 35 -3.98 -4.68 32.21
N SER A 36 -4.66 -5.32 31.26
CA SER A 36 -5.59 -6.43 31.58
C SER A 36 -6.43 -6.86 30.38
N GLY A 37 -6.60 -8.17 30.21
CA GLY A 37 -7.77 -8.76 29.55
C GLY A 37 -7.48 -9.51 28.26
N ALA A 38 -7.35 -10.84 28.35
CA ALA A 38 -7.58 -11.72 27.22
C ALA A 38 -9.09 -11.69 26.89
N ALA A 39 -9.48 -10.81 25.98
CA ALA A 39 -10.78 -10.87 25.34
C ALA A 39 -10.62 -11.74 24.08
N SER A 40 -11.35 -12.85 24.04
CA SER A 40 -11.56 -13.64 22.83
C SER A 40 -12.11 -12.75 21.72
N VAL A 41 -11.33 -12.57 20.65
CA VAL A 41 -11.77 -11.86 19.45
C VAL A 41 -12.73 -12.77 18.67
N PRO A 42 -14.02 -12.39 18.52
CA PRO A 42 -14.77 -12.93 17.39
C PRO A 42 -14.13 -12.36 16.12
N ALA A 43 -13.71 -13.25 15.20
CA ALA A 43 -13.38 -12.88 13.83
C ALA A 43 -14.66 -12.50 13.07
N GLY A 44 -15.32 -11.44 13.53
CA GLY A 44 -16.27 -10.69 12.72
C GLY A 44 -15.44 -9.67 11.96
N ALA A 45 -15.32 -9.83 10.64
CA ALA A 45 -14.77 -8.80 9.78
C ALA A 45 -15.49 -7.49 10.13
N THR A 46 -14.76 -6.58 10.79
CA THR A 46 -15.19 -5.22 11.00
C THR A 46 -15.62 -4.72 9.62
N LEU A 47 -16.84 -4.22 9.50
CA LEU A 47 -17.29 -3.46 8.32
C LEU A 47 -16.57 -2.09 8.31
N GLY A 48 -15.26 -2.09 8.58
CA GLY A 48 -14.38 -0.99 8.31
C GLY A 48 -14.34 -0.81 6.81
N SER A 49 -14.27 0.45 6.37
CA SER A 49 -13.91 0.77 5.00
C SER A 49 -12.73 -0.11 4.59
N LEU A 50 -12.91 -0.93 3.55
CA LEU A 50 -11.79 -1.64 2.94
C LEU A 50 -10.72 -0.61 2.57
N SER A 51 -9.45 -0.95 2.70
CA SER A 51 -8.38 -0.14 2.10
C SER A 51 -8.25 -0.46 0.61
N ALA A 52 -7.53 0.38 -0.13
CA ALA A 52 -7.19 0.09 -1.52
C ALA A 52 -6.43 -1.25 -1.66
N TYR A 53 -5.61 -1.59 -0.66
CA TYR A 53 -4.84 -2.83 -0.63
C TYR A 53 -5.75 -4.05 -0.42
N ASP A 54 -6.76 -3.94 0.45
CA ASP A 54 -7.74 -5.01 0.67
C ASP A 54 -8.59 -5.25 -0.58
N VAL A 55 -8.96 -4.17 -1.28
CA VAL A 55 -9.64 -4.26 -2.57
C VAL A 55 -8.78 -5.04 -3.56
N LEU A 56 -7.51 -4.69 -3.74
CA LEU A 56 -6.60 -5.42 -4.63
C LEU A 56 -6.54 -6.92 -4.30
N GLN A 57 -6.38 -7.26 -3.03
CA GLN A 57 -6.35 -8.66 -2.59
C GLN A 57 -7.65 -9.40 -2.90
N SER A 58 -8.81 -8.75 -2.77
CA SER A 58 -10.10 -9.36 -3.12
C SER A 58 -10.23 -9.71 -4.62
N TYR A 59 -9.45 -9.06 -5.48
CA TYR A 59 -9.32 -9.38 -6.91
C TYR A 59 -8.09 -10.23 -7.25
N ASN A 60 -7.44 -10.82 -6.23
CA ASN A 60 -6.26 -11.69 -6.32
C ASN A 60 -4.97 -10.98 -6.74
N PHE A 61 -4.80 -9.71 -6.36
CA PHE A 61 -3.55 -8.99 -6.53
C PHE A 61 -2.70 -8.99 -5.24
N PRO A 62 -1.36 -8.96 -5.37
CA PRO A 62 -0.49 -8.76 -4.23
C PRO A 62 -0.63 -7.33 -3.70
N VAL A 63 -0.46 -7.17 -2.37
CA VAL A 63 -0.47 -5.87 -1.69
C VAL A 63 0.58 -4.89 -2.24
N GLY A 64 1.71 -5.39 -2.76
CA GLY A 64 2.82 -4.59 -3.26
C GLY A 64 2.63 -3.96 -4.63
N LEU A 65 1.47 -4.11 -5.27
CA LEU A 65 1.21 -3.49 -6.58
C LEU A 65 1.03 -1.96 -6.47
N LEU A 66 0.51 -1.49 -5.35
CA LEU A 66 0.46 -0.07 -5.00
C LEU A 66 1.61 0.28 -4.06
N PRO A 67 2.21 1.48 -4.20
CA PRO A 67 3.19 1.96 -3.24
C PRO A 67 2.52 2.19 -1.88
N GLN A 68 3.33 2.27 -0.83
CA GLN A 68 2.85 2.68 0.49
C GLN A 68 2.35 4.14 0.47
N GLY A 69 1.37 4.45 1.32
CA GLY A 69 0.86 5.82 1.47
C GLY A 69 -0.34 6.16 0.59
N VAL A 70 -1.07 5.16 0.08
CA VAL A 70 -2.37 5.37 -0.54
C VAL A 70 -3.34 5.92 0.51
N VAL A 71 -3.94 7.07 0.23
CA VAL A 71 -4.84 7.78 1.16
C VAL A 71 -6.32 7.48 0.91
N GLY A 72 -6.66 6.90 -0.25
CA GLY A 72 -8.03 6.55 -0.59
C GLY A 72 -8.11 5.84 -1.93
N TYR A 73 -9.32 5.40 -2.28
CA TYR A 73 -9.61 4.78 -3.57
C TYR A 73 -11.08 4.97 -3.94
N ASP A 74 -11.37 4.86 -5.23
CA ASP A 74 -12.69 4.69 -5.79
C ASP A 74 -12.78 3.33 -6.49
N LEU A 75 -13.92 2.66 -6.34
CA LEU A 75 -14.21 1.40 -7.02
C LEU A 75 -15.67 1.35 -7.46
N ASP A 76 -15.88 1.27 -8.76
CA ASP A 76 -17.15 0.84 -9.34
C ASP A 76 -17.10 -0.67 -9.58
N ARG A 77 -17.86 -1.43 -8.78
CA ARG A 77 -17.92 -2.90 -8.91
C ARG A 77 -18.67 -3.38 -10.15
N GLY A 78 -19.53 -2.55 -10.74
CA GLY A 78 -20.28 -2.87 -11.95
C GLY A 78 -19.42 -2.79 -13.20
N THR A 79 -18.59 -1.74 -13.31
CA THR A 79 -17.68 -1.55 -14.45
C THR A 79 -16.27 -2.09 -14.21
N GLY A 80 -15.87 -2.26 -12.95
CA GLY A 80 -14.49 -2.53 -12.56
C GLY A 80 -13.60 -1.29 -12.57
N SER A 81 -14.14 -0.08 -12.76
CA SER A 81 -13.34 1.15 -12.70
C SER A 81 -12.73 1.32 -11.30
N PHE A 82 -11.41 1.39 -11.23
CA PHE A 82 -10.64 1.50 -10.00
C PHE A 82 -9.69 2.68 -10.08
N SER A 83 -9.65 3.48 -9.00
CA SER A 83 -8.66 4.55 -8.82
C SER A 83 -8.10 4.52 -7.41
N ALA A 84 -6.80 4.69 -7.25
CA ALA A 84 -6.12 4.84 -5.97
C ALA A 84 -5.41 6.19 -5.90
N TYR A 85 -5.47 6.84 -4.75
CA TYR A 85 -4.98 8.20 -4.53
C TYR A 85 -3.78 8.21 -3.58
N LEU A 86 -2.74 8.95 -3.96
CA LEU A 86 -1.52 9.20 -3.19
C LEU A 86 -1.42 10.71 -2.91
N ASN A 87 -0.75 11.08 -1.82
CA ASN A 87 -0.49 12.50 -1.49
C ASN A 87 0.48 13.22 -2.44
N GLY A 88 1.06 12.50 -3.41
CA GLY A 88 2.00 13.05 -4.36
C GLY A 88 2.50 11.99 -5.32
N THR A 89 3.36 12.40 -6.25
CA THR A 89 4.08 11.47 -7.11
C THR A 89 5.12 10.70 -6.29
N CYS A 90 5.37 9.46 -6.68
CA CYS A 90 6.32 8.59 -6.01
C CYS A 90 7.29 7.98 -7.02
N SER A 91 8.58 7.88 -6.70
CA SER A 91 9.55 7.26 -7.61
C SER A 91 10.67 6.56 -6.87
N PHE A 92 11.08 5.39 -7.36
CA PHE A 92 12.18 4.60 -6.80
C PHE A 92 12.85 3.72 -7.85
N SER A 93 14.11 3.39 -7.62
CA SER A 93 14.89 2.55 -8.52
C SER A 93 14.76 1.09 -8.11
N VAL A 94 14.44 0.19 -9.04
CA VAL A 94 14.40 -1.25 -8.76
C VAL A 94 15.75 -1.86 -9.12
N GLU A 95 16.50 -2.29 -8.10
CA GLU A 95 17.80 -2.96 -8.25
C GLU A 95 18.78 -2.23 -9.20
N GLY A 96 18.66 -0.90 -9.29
CA GLY A 96 19.48 -0.06 -10.17
C GLY A 96 19.22 -0.20 -11.68
N SER A 97 18.20 -0.95 -12.09
CA SER A 97 17.97 -1.31 -13.50
C SER A 97 16.95 -0.42 -14.22
N TYR A 98 15.90 0.02 -13.52
CA TYR A 98 14.90 0.95 -14.05
C TYR A 98 14.27 1.77 -12.91
N GLN A 99 13.62 2.89 -13.28
CA GLN A 99 13.01 3.82 -12.33
C GLN A 99 11.50 3.72 -12.38
N LEU A 100 10.89 3.05 -11.41
CA LEU A 100 9.44 3.05 -11.27
C LEU A 100 8.95 4.42 -10.81
N ARG A 101 7.95 4.95 -11.50
CA ARG A 101 7.29 6.22 -11.20
C ARG A 101 5.78 6.02 -11.10
N TYR A 102 5.21 6.52 -10.02
CA TYR A 102 3.79 6.57 -9.74
C TYR A 102 3.32 8.02 -9.73
N ARG A 103 2.20 8.31 -10.40
CA ARG A 103 1.48 9.58 -10.28
C ARG A 103 0.69 9.62 -8.98
N SER A 104 0.21 10.80 -8.60
CA SER A 104 -0.68 10.97 -7.44
C SER A 104 -1.99 10.18 -7.57
N THR A 105 -2.41 9.86 -8.79
CA THR A 105 -3.58 9.03 -9.07
C THR A 105 -3.17 7.89 -9.97
N ILE A 106 -3.50 6.68 -9.53
CA ILE A 106 -3.32 5.43 -10.29
C ILE A 106 -4.73 4.95 -10.63
N SER A 107 -4.99 4.65 -11.90
CA SER A 107 -6.33 4.26 -12.33
C SER A 107 -6.30 3.15 -13.36
N GLY A 108 -7.40 2.41 -13.48
CA GLY A 108 -7.57 1.38 -14.50
C GLY A 108 -8.88 0.62 -14.30
N TYR A 109 -9.02 -0.50 -15.01
CA TYR A 109 -10.16 -1.41 -14.85
C TYR A 109 -9.69 -2.71 -14.20
N ILE A 110 -10.19 -2.99 -13.00
CA ILE A 110 -9.85 -4.18 -12.23
C ILE A 110 -10.87 -5.29 -12.44
N SER A 111 -10.35 -6.50 -12.67
CA SER A 111 -11.10 -7.75 -12.63
C SER A 111 -10.23 -8.83 -12.00
N LYS A 112 -10.80 -10.01 -11.76
CA LYS A 112 -10.09 -11.08 -11.05
C LYS A 112 -8.82 -11.46 -11.82
N ASN A 113 -7.66 -11.32 -11.17
CA ASN A 113 -6.32 -11.56 -11.75
C ASN A 113 -5.88 -10.60 -12.86
N GLN A 114 -6.64 -9.56 -13.21
CA GLN A 114 -6.30 -8.70 -14.36
C GLN A 114 -6.63 -7.23 -14.10
N MET A 115 -5.68 -6.35 -14.42
CA MET A 115 -5.83 -4.90 -14.39
C MET A 115 -5.54 -4.36 -15.79
N ARG A 116 -6.53 -3.69 -16.38
CA ARG A 116 -6.46 -3.16 -17.74
C ARG A 116 -6.39 -1.64 -17.73
N ASP A 117 -5.84 -1.10 -18.81
CA ASP A 117 -5.74 0.35 -19.06
C ASP A 117 -5.15 1.09 -17.85
N LEU A 118 -4.12 0.49 -17.24
CA LEU A 118 -3.45 1.03 -16.08
C LEU A 118 -2.77 2.35 -16.46
N GLN A 119 -3.15 3.40 -15.75
CA GLN A 119 -2.59 4.74 -15.88
C GLN A 119 -1.94 5.18 -14.57
N GLY A 120 -0.98 6.09 -14.70
CA GLY A 120 -0.28 6.65 -13.54
C GLY A 120 0.89 5.81 -13.04
N VAL A 121 1.30 4.77 -13.77
CA VAL A 121 2.52 3.97 -13.50
C VAL A 121 3.40 3.98 -14.74
N SER A 122 4.70 4.25 -14.60
CA SER A 122 5.68 4.22 -15.69
C SER A 122 7.05 3.71 -15.22
N VAL A 123 7.84 3.19 -16.15
CA VAL A 123 9.24 2.70 -15.96
C VAL A 123 10.25 3.60 -16.64
#